data_AF-A0A1Q7TAQ8-F1
#
_entry.id   AF-A0A1Q7TAQ8-F1
#
_cell.length_a   1.000
_cell.length_b   1.000
_cell.length_c   1.000
_cell.angle_alpha   90.00
_cell.angle_beta   90.00
_cell.angle_gamma   90.00
#
_symmetry.space_group_name_H-M   'P 1'
#
loop_
_entity.id
_entity.type
_entity.pdbx_description
1 polymer ?
#
loop_
_entity_poly.entity_id
_entity_poly.type
_entity_poly.pdbx_seq_one_letter_code
_entity_poly.pdbx_strand_id
1 'polypeptide(L)'
;MIVVAIIALLAAIAVPGFLRARKRSQASKILNDLRMIDAAVDQYAIETNRTTGNTVAITDWTNYVKKGSILYNTGTNLFGTSYGQQTVDTIPQVNASDYAILSDVAGPGFWSPYGP
;
A
#
# COMPACT_ATOMS: atom_id res chain seq x y z
N MET A 1 -13.11 34.20 -28.35
CA MET A 1 -12.96 32.84 -27.78
C MET A 1 -11.50 32.50 -27.43
N ILE A 2 -10.71 33.48 -26.95
CA ILE A 2 -9.28 33.28 -26.63
C ILE A 2 -9.06 32.59 -25.28
N VAL A 3 -9.94 32.87 -24.31
CA VAL A 3 -9.84 32.36 -22.93
C VAL A 3 -9.93 30.83 -22.90
N VAL A 4 -10.87 30.25 -23.65
CA VAL A 4 -11.05 28.79 -23.73
C VAL A 4 -9.78 28.11 -24.26
N ALA A 5 -9.12 28.70 -25.26
CA ALA A 5 -7.89 28.15 -25.85
C ALA A 5 -6.72 28.16 -24.86
N ILE A 6 -6.56 29.22 -24.08
CA ILE A 6 -5.48 29.32 -23.08
C ILE A 6 -5.71 28.32 -21.93
N ILE A 7 -6.95 28.20 -21.45
CA ILE A 7 -7.30 27.22 -20.40
C ILE A 7 -7.02 25.79 -20.91
N ALA A 8 -7.37 25.47 -22.15
CA ALA A 8 -7.13 24.17 -22.75
C ALA A 8 -5.62 23.85 -22.82
N LEU A 9 -4.78 24.82 -23.21
CA LEU A 9 -3.32 24.64 -23.27
C LEU A 9 -2.72 24.39 -21.88
N LEU A 10 -3.11 25.17 -20.88
CA LEU A 10 -2.62 25.00 -19.51
C LEU A 10 -3.05 23.65 -18.92
N ALA A 11 -4.30 23.24 -19.15
CA ALA A 11 -4.81 21.95 -18.71
C ALA A 11 -4.04 20.79 -19.34
N ALA A 12 -3.70 20.88 -20.63
CA ALA A 12 -2.95 19.83 -21.34
C ALA A 12 -1.57 19.55 -20.71
N ILE A 13 -0.90 20.58 -20.18
CA ILE A 13 0.41 20.44 -19.52
C ILE A 13 0.26 19.95 -18.07
N ALA A 14 -0.76 20.41 -17.36
CA ALA A 14 -0.94 20.12 -15.93
C ALA A 14 -1.47 18.69 -15.65
N VAL A 15 -2.37 18.18 -16.50
CA VAL A 15 -3.05 16.88 -16.27
C VAL A 15 -2.08 15.71 -16.13
N PRO A 16 -1.07 15.52 -17.00
CA PRO A 16 -0.10 14.42 -16.85
C PRO A 16 0.67 14.47 -15.52
N GLY A 17 1.05 15.68 -15.09
CA GLY A 17 1.71 15.89 -13.80
C GLY A 17 0.84 15.47 -12.62
N PHE A 18 -0.44 15.83 -12.62
CA PHE A 18 -1.39 15.43 -11.58
C PHE A 18 -1.65 13.92 -11.56
N LEU A 19 -1.72 13.25 -12.71
CA LEU A 19 -1.87 11.80 -12.79
C LEU A 19 -0.65 11.08 -12.18
N ARG A 20 0.56 11.54 -12.50
CA ARG A 20 1.80 10.97 -11.94
C ARG A 20 1.89 11.20 -10.43
N ALA A 21 1.56 12.41 -9.96
CA ALA A 21 1.53 12.73 -8.54
C ALA A 21 0.51 11.87 -7.78
N ARG A 22 -0.67 11.65 -8.37
CA ARG A 22 -1.70 10.76 -7.81
C ARG A 22 -1.16 9.34 -7.63
N LYS A 23 -0.59 8.74 -8.69
CA LYS A 23 0.02 7.41 -8.58
C LYS A 23 1.10 7.35 -7.51
N ARG A 24 1.93 8.39 -7.39
CA ARG A 24 2.98 8.45 -6.36
C ARG A 24 2.38 8.45 -4.94
N SER A 25 1.30 9.20 -4.71
CA SER A 25 0.59 9.19 -3.42
C SER A 25 -0.04 7.82 -3.13
N GLN A 26 -0.56 7.13 -4.15
CA GLN A 26 -1.08 5.77 -4.02
C GLN A 26 0.04 4.79 -3.63
N ALA A 27 1.21 4.89 -4.24
CA ALA A 27 2.38 4.07 -3.88
C ALA A 27 2.82 4.30 -2.43
N SER A 28 2.91 5.56 -1.98
CA SER A 28 3.24 5.89 -0.58
C SER A 28 2.21 5.37 0.41
N LYS A 29 0.92 5.34 0.02
CA LYS A 29 -0.14 4.79 0.85
C LYS A 29 0.02 3.28 1.03
N ILE A 30 0.25 2.53 -0.04
CA ILE A 30 0.48 1.07 0.02
C ILE A 30 1.74 0.74 0.83
N LEU A 31 2.82 1.50 0.63
CA LEU A 31 4.05 1.31 1.41
C LEU A 31 3.81 1.52 2.92
N ASN A 32 3.02 2.52 3.28
CA ASN A 32 2.66 2.74 4.68
C ASN A 32 1.76 1.63 5.22
N ASP A 33 0.82 1.14 4.40
CA ASP A 33 -0.03 0.02 4.78
C ASP A 33 0.80 -1.24 5.07
N LEU A 34 1.81 -1.56 4.26
CA LEU A 34 2.75 -2.68 4.50
C LEU A 34 3.50 -2.54 5.83
N ARG A 35 3.98 -1.33 6.16
CA ARG A 35 4.62 -1.04 7.46
C ARG A 35 3.68 -1.22 8.64
N MET A 36 2.41 -0.83 8.47
CA MET A 36 1.40 -1.00 9.51
C MET A 36 1.07 -2.48 9.72
N ILE A 37 1.04 -3.27 8.65
CA ILE A 37 0.82 -4.72 8.71
C ILE A 37 1.98 -5.42 9.41
N ASP A 38 3.22 -5.05 9.07
CA ASP A 38 4.44 -5.57 9.70
C ASP A 38 4.40 -5.40 11.23
N ALA A 39 4.18 -4.16 11.69
CA ALA A 39 4.04 -3.86 13.11
C ALA A 39 2.85 -4.56 13.78
N ALA A 40 1.73 -4.74 13.06
CA ALA A 40 0.56 -5.45 13.56
C ALA A 40 0.81 -6.96 13.74
N VAL A 41 1.55 -7.57 12.82
CA VAL A 41 1.96 -8.98 12.89
C VAL A 41 2.91 -9.20 14.06
N ASP A 42 3.89 -8.32 14.25
CA ASP A 42 4.83 -8.39 15.37
C ASP A 42 4.10 -8.26 16.72
N GLN A 43 3.16 -7.33 16.84
CA GLN A 43 2.37 -7.19 18.06
C GLN A 43 1.52 -8.43 18.35
N TYR A 44 0.85 -8.98 17.33
CA TYR A 44 0.10 -10.22 17.49
C TYR A 44 1.00 -11.39 17.92
N ALA A 45 2.20 -11.50 17.34
CA ALA A 45 3.15 -12.56 17.67
C ALA A 45 3.59 -12.48 19.14
N ILE A 46 3.86 -11.27 19.64
CA ILE A 46 4.22 -11.02 21.04
C ILE A 46 3.08 -11.41 21.99
N GLU A 47 1.84 -10.98 21.70
CA GLU A 47 0.70 -11.23 22.57
C GLU A 47 0.27 -12.70 22.60
N THR A 48 0.41 -13.41 21.48
CA THR A 48 -0.03 -14.81 21.35
C THR A 48 1.10 -15.83 21.46
N ASN A 49 2.31 -15.38 21.84
CA ASN A 49 3.53 -16.20 21.94
C ASN A 49 3.78 -17.05 20.67
N ARG A 50 3.56 -16.48 19.49
CA ARG A 50 3.77 -17.17 18.22
C ARG A 50 5.25 -17.19 17.92
N THR A 51 5.72 -18.36 17.51
CA THR A 51 7.08 -18.53 16.98
C THR A 51 7.15 -18.10 15.52
N THR A 52 8.36 -17.80 15.06
CA THR A 52 8.73 -17.57 13.65
C THR A 52 8.08 -18.60 12.72
N GLY A 53 7.54 -18.14 11.59
CA GLY A 53 6.93 -19.00 10.58
C GLY A 53 5.46 -19.39 10.85
N ASN A 54 4.87 -18.96 11.97
CA ASN A 54 3.42 -19.11 12.15
C ASN A 54 2.64 -18.19 11.21
N THR A 55 1.58 -18.72 10.62
CA THR A 55 0.64 -17.96 9.80
C THR A 55 -0.28 -17.10 10.68
N VAL A 56 -0.34 -15.81 10.40
CA VAL A 56 -1.25 -14.85 11.01
C VAL A 56 -2.42 -14.59 10.07
N ALA A 57 -3.62 -14.95 10.52
CA ALA A 57 -4.84 -14.76 9.73
C ALA A 57 -5.14 -13.27 9.52
N ILE A 58 -5.89 -12.95 8.46
CA ILE A 58 -6.29 -11.57 8.16
C ILE A 58 -7.04 -10.94 9.33
N THR A 59 -7.96 -11.68 9.95
CA THR A 59 -8.72 -11.25 11.12
C THR A 59 -7.84 -10.93 12.32
N ASP A 60 -6.68 -11.57 12.43
CA ASP A 60 -5.82 -11.47 13.60
C ASP A 60 -4.97 -10.22 13.52
N TRP A 61 -4.24 -10.00 12.43
CA TRP A 61 -3.40 -8.80 12.28
C TRP A 61 -4.25 -7.54 12.07
N THR A 62 -5.42 -7.63 11.43
CA THR A 62 -6.29 -6.45 11.21
C THR A 62 -6.75 -5.82 12.53
N ASN A 63 -6.89 -6.59 13.61
CA ASN A 63 -7.25 -6.09 14.93
C ASN A 63 -6.22 -5.14 15.56
N TYR A 64 -4.95 -5.23 15.12
CA TYR A 64 -3.84 -4.39 15.60
C TYR A 64 -3.64 -3.15 14.74
N VAL A 65 -4.46 -2.97 13.69
CA VAL A 65 -4.45 -1.78 12.86
C VAL A 65 -5.53 -0.80 13.36
N LYS A 66 -5.35 0.49 13.10
CA LYS A 66 -6.29 1.55 13.51
C LYS A 66 -7.73 1.20 13.10
N LYS A 67 -8.62 1.10 14.09
CA LYS A 67 -10.06 0.87 13.88
C LYS A 67 -10.66 1.88 12.91
N GLY A 68 -11.48 1.38 11.98
CA GLY A 68 -12.11 2.18 10.93
C GLY A 68 -11.19 2.55 9.76
N SER A 69 -9.92 2.12 9.76
CA SER A 69 -9.08 2.20 8.56
C SER A 69 -9.54 1.19 7.49
N ILE A 70 -9.18 1.44 6.23
CA ILE A 70 -9.45 0.50 5.13
C ILE A 70 -8.86 -0.88 5.45
N LEU A 71 -7.64 -0.91 5.97
CA LEU A 71 -6.96 -2.12 6.42
C LEU A 71 -7.77 -2.88 7.47
N TYR A 72 -8.25 -2.20 8.51
CA TYR A 72 -9.07 -2.82 9.56
C TYR A 72 -10.37 -3.43 8.99
N ASN A 73 -11.04 -2.71 8.08
CA ASN A 73 -12.35 -3.13 7.59
C ASN A 73 -12.30 -4.22 6.52
N THR A 74 -11.25 -4.23 5.70
CA THR A 74 -11.21 -5.05 4.46
C THR A 74 -9.96 -5.93 4.35
N GLY A 75 -8.86 -5.57 5.00
CA GLY A 75 -7.56 -6.21 4.78
C GLY A 75 -7.03 -6.05 3.34
N THR A 76 -7.57 -5.08 2.58
CA THR A 76 -7.17 -4.81 1.20
C THR A 76 -6.47 -3.47 1.08
N ASN A 77 -5.72 -3.32 0.00
CA ASN A 77 -5.08 -2.06 -0.37
C ASN A 77 -6.10 -1.08 -1.02
N LEU A 78 -5.59 0.06 -1.49
CA LEU A 78 -6.38 1.09 -2.17
C LEU A 78 -7.00 0.64 -3.51
N PHE A 79 -6.45 -0.39 -4.15
CA PHE A 79 -6.95 -0.98 -5.39
C PHE A 79 -7.89 -2.16 -5.16
N GLY A 80 -8.15 -2.55 -3.90
CA GLY A 80 -8.97 -3.69 -3.54
C GLY A 80 -8.25 -5.04 -3.60
N THR A 81 -6.93 -5.06 -3.83
CA THR A 81 -6.14 -6.31 -3.73
C THR A 81 -5.94 -6.65 -2.25
N SER A 82 -6.09 -7.92 -1.90
CA SER A 82 -5.87 -8.37 -0.52
C SER A 82 -4.38 -8.49 -0.23
N TYR A 83 -3.96 -8.07 0.96
CA TYR A 83 -2.62 -8.35 1.47
C TYR A 83 -2.45 -9.81 1.90
N GLY A 84 -3.55 -10.55 2.10
CA GLY A 84 -3.52 -11.96 2.46
C GLY A 84 -3.06 -12.23 3.89
N GLN A 85 -2.87 -13.51 4.18
CA GLN A 85 -2.28 -13.97 5.43
C GLN A 85 -0.80 -13.61 5.47
N GLN A 86 -0.33 -13.20 6.64
CA GLN A 86 1.08 -12.89 6.87
C GLN A 86 1.74 -14.01 7.65
N THR A 87 3.07 -14.01 7.72
CA THR A 87 3.83 -14.95 8.54
C THR A 87 4.72 -14.19 9.49
N VAL A 88 4.80 -14.65 10.74
CA VAL A 88 5.68 -14.05 11.76
C VAL A 88 7.13 -14.10 11.29
N ASP A 89 7.85 -12.99 11.47
CA ASP A 89 9.23 -12.76 11.02
C ASP A 89 9.45 -12.83 9.50
N THR A 90 8.39 -12.67 8.70
CA THR A 90 8.50 -12.52 7.24
C THR A 90 7.99 -11.15 6.85
N ILE A 91 8.84 -10.38 6.15
CA ILE A 91 8.51 -9.03 5.72
C ILE A 91 7.35 -9.09 4.71
N PRO A 92 6.22 -8.41 4.97
CA PRO A 92 5.11 -8.32 4.02
C PRO A 92 5.57 -7.78 2.67
N GLN A 93 5.08 -8.34 1.57
CA GLN A 93 5.50 -7.91 0.23
C GLN A 93 4.37 -7.18 -0.49
N VAL A 94 4.73 -6.17 -1.28
CA VAL A 94 3.78 -5.55 -2.21
C VAL A 94 3.31 -6.60 -3.23
N ASN A 95 2.01 -6.62 -3.51
CA ASN A 95 1.48 -7.51 -4.53
C ASN A 95 2.04 -7.15 -5.91
N ALA A 96 2.41 -8.16 -6.69
CA ALA A 96 2.97 -7.99 -8.04
C ALA A 96 2.05 -7.17 -8.98
N SER A 97 0.73 -7.29 -8.84
CA SER A 97 -0.22 -6.50 -9.64
C SER A 97 -0.14 -5.01 -9.34
N ASP A 98 -0.04 -4.65 -8.06
CA ASP A 98 0.02 -3.25 -7.63
C ASP A 98 1.37 -2.63 -7.94
N TYR A 99 2.44 -3.42 -7.79
CA TYR A 99 3.78 -3.04 -8.21
C TYR A 99 3.82 -2.70 -9.71
N ALA A 100 3.21 -3.55 -10.55
CA ALA A 100 3.18 -3.32 -12.01
C ALA A 100 2.40 -2.06 -12.41
N ILE A 101 1.34 -1.70 -11.67
CA ILE A 101 0.55 -0.48 -11.94
C ILE A 101 1.34 0.80 -11.59
N LEU A 102 2.21 0.71 -10.58
CA LEU A 102 2.90 1.84 -9.97
C LEU A 102 4.40 1.94 -10.33
N SER A 103 4.93 1.00 -11.11
CA SER A 103 6.35 0.94 -11.46
C SER A 103 6.84 2.16 -12.24
N ASP A 104 5.94 2.91 -12.88
CA ASP A 104 6.22 4.17 -13.57
C ASP A 104 6.58 5.34 -12.62
N VAL A 105 6.17 5.25 -11.36
CA VAL A 105 6.40 6.30 -10.34
C VAL A 105 7.10 5.80 -9.08
N ALA A 106 7.22 4.48 -8.91
CA ALA A 106 7.78 3.84 -7.73
C ALA A 106 8.71 2.70 -8.15
N GLY A 107 9.99 3.02 -8.32
CA GLY A 107 11.03 2.05 -8.68
C GLY A 107 11.45 1.13 -7.52
N PRO A 108 12.41 0.22 -7.76
CA PRO A 108 12.77 -0.84 -6.80
C PRO A 108 13.21 -0.31 -5.43
N GLY A 109 14.01 0.75 -5.40
CA GLY A 109 14.48 1.36 -4.14
C GLY A 109 13.38 2.01 -3.30
N PHE A 110 12.23 2.34 -3.89
CA PHE A 110 11.11 2.91 -3.14
C PHE A 110 10.41 1.88 -2.24
N TRP A 111 10.34 0.64 -2.72
CA TRP A 111 9.60 -0.41 -2.03
C TRP A 111 10.42 -1.10 -0.95
N SER A 112 11.75 -0.96 -0.95
CA SER A 112 12.61 -1.58 0.06
C SER A 112 12.19 -1.22 1.51
N PRO A 113 12.10 -2.21 2.43
CA PRO A 113 12.37 -3.65 2.28
C PRO A 113 11.18 -4.51 1.79
N TYR A 114 10.04 -3.90 1.51
CA TYR A 114 8.75 -4.52 1.14
C TYR A 114 8.56 -4.71 -0.38
N GLY A 115 9.65 -4.64 -1.16
CA GLY A 115 9.64 -4.80 -2.61
C GLY A 115 9.85 -6.26 -3.01
N PRO A 116 9.29 -6.69 -4.15
CA PRO A 116 9.32 -8.09 -4.60
C PRO A 116 10.74 -8.66 -4.72
#